data_AF-A0AAX6QY61-F1
#
_entry.id   AF-A0AAX6QY61-F1
#
_cell.length_a   1.000
_cell.length_b   1.000
_cell.length_c   1.000
_cell.angle_alpha   90.00
_cell.angle_beta   90.00
_cell.angle_gamma   90.00
#
_symmetry.space_group_name_H-M   'P 1'
#
loop_
_entity.id
_entity.type
_entity.pdbx_description
1 polymer ?
#
loop_
_entity_poly.entity_id
_entity_poly.type
_entity_poly.pdbx_seq_one_letter_code
_entity_poly.pdbx_strand_id
1 'polypeptide(L)'
;MMFSFAKWVLLNGLKRQTIQRIAARQIHMKHSPNFHDKYGNTVLASGAIFCVTTWVFLTTQMGIVWNPSPVVQVTPKEWKNK
;
A
#
# COMPACT_ATOMS: atom_id res chain seq x y z
N MET A 1 -8.25 3.81 59.56
CA MET A 1 -8.53 2.94 58.39
C MET A 1 -9.38 3.57 57.28
N MET A 2 -10.15 4.64 57.52
CA MET A 2 -11.08 5.21 56.51
C MET A 2 -10.43 6.01 55.37
N PHE A 3 -9.21 6.54 55.57
CA PHE A 3 -8.52 7.37 54.58
C PHE A 3 -8.12 6.60 53.30
N SER A 4 -7.73 5.33 53.43
CA SER A 4 -7.38 4.48 52.27
C SER A 4 -8.58 4.18 51.37
N PHE A 5 -9.76 3.97 51.95
CA PHE A 5 -10.97 3.67 51.17
C PHE A 5 -11.46 4.90 50.39
N ALA A 6 -11.44 6.08 51.00
CA ALA A 6 -11.79 7.33 50.32
C ALA A 6 -10.85 7.63 49.13
N LYS A 7 -9.54 7.46 49.33
CA LYS A 7 -8.53 7.64 48.27
C LYS A 7 -8.72 6.63 47.13
N TRP A 8 -9.07 5.39 47.45
CA TRP A 8 -9.31 4.34 46.45
C TRP A 8 -10.54 4.61 45.58
N VAL A 9 -11.65 5.04 46.19
CA VAL A 9 -12.88 5.42 45.47
C VAL A 9 -12.63 6.61 44.54
N LEU A 10 -11.92 7.65 45.01
CA LEU A 10 -11.61 8.84 44.21
C LEU A 10 -10.73 8.50 43.00
N LEU A 11 -9.68 7.71 43.20
CA LEU A 11 -8.79 7.26 42.13
C LEU A 11 -9.53 6.40 41.10
N ASN A 12 -10.43 5.52 41.54
CA ASN A 12 -11.24 4.71 40.63
C ASN A 12 -12.26 5.55 39.85
N GLY A 13 -12.86 6.56 40.47
CA GLY A 13 -13.74 7.52 39.80
C GLY A 13 -13.01 8.32 38.72
N LEU A 14 -11.84 8.87 39.05
CA LEU A 14 -10.96 9.58 38.12
C LEU A 14 -10.51 8.70 36.96
N LYS A 15 -10.06 7.47 37.23
CA LYS A 15 -9.70 6.50 36.19
C LYS A 15 -10.86 6.22 35.23
N ARG A 16 -12.05 5.98 35.78
CA ARG A 16 -13.26 5.71 34.98
C ARG A 16 -13.61 6.90 34.08
N GLN A 17 -13.54 8.11 34.61
CA GLN A 17 -13.82 9.34 33.88
C GLN A 17 -12.80 9.57 32.75
N THR A 18 -11.51 9.32 33.01
CA THR A 18 -10.46 9.42 31.99
C THR A 18 -10.67 8.40 30.86
N ILE A 19 -11.01 7.15 31.19
CA ILE A 19 -11.33 6.11 30.19
C ILE A 19 -12.51 6.52 29.33
N GLN A 20 -13.60 6.99 29.95
CA GLN A 20 -14.78 7.48 29.20
C GLN A 20 -14.44 8.67 28.30
N ARG A 21 -13.58 9.59 28.75
CA ARG A 21 -13.15 10.75 27.97
C ARG A 21 -12.27 10.35 26.78
N ILE A 22 -11.41 9.34 26.93
CA ILE A 22 -10.59 8.78 25.84
C ILE A 22 -11.49 8.07 24.83
N ALA A 23 -12.41 7.22 25.30
CA ALA A 23 -13.37 6.52 24.44
C ALA A 23 -14.26 7.50 23.66
N ALA A 24 -14.79 8.54 24.33
CA ALA A 24 -15.60 9.58 23.66
C ALA A 24 -14.78 10.37 22.62
N ARG A 25 -13.50 10.65 22.90
CA ARG A 25 -12.59 11.27 21.92
C ARG A 25 -12.30 10.34 20.75
N GLN A 26 -12.11 9.05 20.98
CA GLN A 26 -11.95 8.07 19.89
C GLN A 26 -13.21 7.92 19.03
N ILE A 27 -14.40 7.95 19.65
CA ILE A 27 -15.68 7.93 18.92
C ILE A 27 -15.87 9.21 18.09
N HIS A 28 -15.46 10.37 18.61
CA HIS A 28 -15.45 11.64 17.89
C HIS A 28 -14.34 11.75 16.84
N MET A 29 -13.22 11.03 17.02
CA MET A 29 -12.26 10.72 15.96
C MET A 29 -12.86 9.64 15.05
N LYS A 30 -14.10 9.84 14.58
CA LYS A 30 -14.65 9.14 13.43
C LYS A 30 -13.57 9.20 12.36
N HIS A 31 -13.11 8.03 11.92
CA HIS A 31 -12.19 7.89 10.80
C HIS A 31 -12.75 8.69 9.63
N SER A 32 -12.28 9.92 9.45
CA SER A 32 -12.64 10.71 8.28
C SER A 32 -11.84 10.08 7.14
N PRO A 33 -12.49 9.65 6.04
CA PRO A 33 -11.78 8.98 4.96
C PRO A 33 -10.66 9.89 4.48
N ASN A 34 -9.42 9.45 4.70
CA ASN A 34 -8.24 10.14 4.23
C ASN A 34 -8.06 9.85 2.74
N PHE A 35 -6.98 10.35 2.17
CA PHE A 35 -6.71 10.18 0.74
C PHE A 35 -6.68 8.71 0.30
N HIS A 36 -6.05 7.84 1.10
CA HIS A 36 -5.92 6.42 0.77
C HIS A 36 -7.24 5.67 0.87
N ASP A 37 -8.11 6.07 1.80
CA ASP A 37 -9.47 5.50 1.89
C ASP A 37 -10.32 5.86 0.66
N LYS A 38 -10.16 7.08 0.12
CA LYS A 38 -10.95 7.56 -1.02
C LYS A 38 -10.40 7.13 -2.37
N TYR A 39 -9.07 7.14 -2.52
CA TYR A 39 -8.42 7.04 -3.83
C TYR A 39 -7.38 5.93 -3.90
N GLY A 40 -6.99 5.31 -2.79
CA GLY A 40 -5.88 4.35 -2.75
C GLY A 40 -6.05 3.23 -3.78
N ASN A 41 -7.21 2.58 -3.78
CA ASN A 41 -7.50 1.48 -4.71
C ASN A 41 -7.53 1.95 -6.17
N THR A 42 -8.18 3.09 -6.43
CA THR A 42 -8.32 3.63 -7.79
C THR A 42 -6.96 4.06 -8.35
N VAL A 43 -6.15 4.77 -7.56
CA VAL A 43 -4.80 5.21 -7.94
C VAL A 43 -3.90 4.00 -8.16
N LEU A 44 -3.96 3.00 -7.27
CA LEU A 44 -3.16 1.79 -7.41
C LEU A 44 -3.53 1.01 -8.68
N ALA A 45 -4.83 0.76 -8.90
CA ALA A 45 -5.30 0.00 -10.06
C ALA A 45 -4.98 0.73 -11.38
N SER A 46 -5.33 2.01 -11.48
CA SER A 46 -5.09 2.79 -12.71
C SER A 46 -3.60 3.00 -12.98
N GLY A 47 -2.80 3.30 -11.95
CA GLY A 47 -1.36 3.45 -12.05
C GLY A 47 -0.67 2.17 -12.49
N ALA A 48 -1.06 1.02 -11.94
CA ALA A 48 -0.52 -0.28 -12.33
C ALA A 48 -0.86 -0.61 -13.79
N ILE A 49 -2.13 -0.45 -14.19
CA ILE A 49 -2.58 -0.70 -15.56
C ILE A 49 -1.83 0.20 -16.55
N PHE A 50 -1.76 1.51 -16.25
CA PHE A 50 -1.05 2.47 -17.10
C PHE A 50 0.43 2.11 -17.25
N CYS A 51 1.10 1.81 -16.14
CA CYS A 51 2.51 1.46 -16.12
C CYS A 51 2.78 0.21 -16.98
N VAL A 52 2.07 -0.88 -16.72
CA VAL A 52 2.25 -2.14 -17.46
C VAL A 52 1.95 -1.95 -18.94
N THR A 53 0.83 -1.30 -19.28
CA THR A 53 0.42 -1.10 -20.68
C THR A 53 1.46 -0.28 -21.45
N THR A 54 1.95 0.81 -20.84
CA THR A 54 2.93 1.69 -21.48
C THR A 54 4.27 0.98 -21.68
N TRP A 55 4.76 0.27 -20.66
CA TRP A 55 6.02 -0.46 -20.76
C TRP A 55 5.93 -1.63 -21.75
N VAL A 56 4.84 -2.39 -21.76
CA VAL A 56 4.62 -3.44 -22.76
C VAL A 56 4.62 -2.85 -24.16
N PHE A 57 3.85 -1.79 -24.39
CA PHE A 57 3.80 -1.13 -25.69
C PHE A 57 5.17 -0.63 -26.15
N LEU A 58 5.90 0.07 -25.28
CA LEU A 58 7.25 0.54 -25.57
C LEU A 58 8.19 -0.61 -25.92
N THR A 59 8.19 -1.67 -25.11
CA THR A 59 9.15 -2.78 -25.23
C THR A 59 8.86 -3.70 -26.41
N THR A 60 7.61 -3.83 -26.85
CA THR A 60 7.23 -4.76 -27.94
C THR A 60 6.83 -4.07 -29.24
N GLN A 61 6.24 -2.88 -29.20
CA GLN A 61 5.62 -2.25 -30.37
C GLN A 61 6.48 -1.15 -31.00
N MET A 62 7.42 -0.54 -30.27
CA MET A 62 8.22 0.58 -30.80
C MET A 62 9.46 0.15 -31.58
N GLY A 63 9.60 -1.14 -31.91
CA GLY A 63 10.70 -1.65 -32.73
C GLY A 63 12.06 -1.64 -32.03
N ILE A 64 12.09 -1.68 -30.70
CA ILE A 64 13.34 -1.76 -29.93
C ILE A 64 14.06 -3.07 -30.25
N VAL A 65 15.31 -2.97 -30.71
CA VAL A 65 16.16 -4.13 -30.98
C VAL A 65 16.84 -4.56 -29.67
N TRP A 66 16.30 -5.62 -29.06
CA TRP A 66 16.81 -6.15 -27.79
C TRP A 66 18.06 -7.03 -27.92
N ASN A 67 18.34 -7.56 -29.11
CA ASN A 67 19.43 -8.50 -29.38
C ASN A 67 19.59 -9.61 -28.30
N PRO A 68 18.53 -10.39 -28.02
CA PRO A 68 18.61 -11.47 -27.05
C PRO A 68 19.58 -12.57 -27.51
N SER A 69 19.96 -13.45 -26.59
CA SER A 69 20.82 -14.60 -26.90
C SER A 69 20.23 -15.41 -28.07
N PRO A 70 21.03 -15.72 -29.11
CA PRO A 70 20.56 -16.52 -30.25
C PRO A 70 20.40 -18.00 -29.91
N VAL A 71 20.90 -18.42 -28.74
CA VAL A 71 20.84 -19.81 -28.27
C VAL A 71 19.38 -20.26 -28.22
N VAL A 72 19.07 -21.34 -28.93
CA VAL A 72 17.72 -21.94 -29.10
C VAL A 72 16.75 -21.13 -29.98
N GLN A 73 16.98 -19.84 -30.23
CA GLN A 73 16.08 -19.00 -31.03
C GLN A 73 16.46 -18.94 -32.52
N VAL A 74 17.75 -19.03 -32.84
CA VAL A 74 18.26 -18.84 -34.20
C VAL A 74 18.96 -20.11 -34.68
N THR A 75 18.54 -20.64 -35.83
CA THR A 75 19.25 -21.72 -36.51
C THR A 75 20.50 -21.17 -37.22
N PRO A 76 21.72 -21.63 -36.87
CA PRO A 76 22.94 -21.17 -37.53
C PRO A 76 22.90 -21.48 -39.03
N LYS A 77 23.36 -20.52 -39.84
CA LYS A 77 23.49 -20.66 -41.29
C LYS A 77 24.97 -20.59 -41.67
N GLU A 78 25.41 -21.52 -42.51
CA GLU A 78 26.76 -21.48 -43.09
C GLU A 78 26.94 -20.18 -43.87
N TRP A 79 27.99 -19.42 -43.56
CA TRP A 79 28.19 -18.07 -44.10
C TRP A 79 29.35 -17.98 -45.09
N LYS A 80 30.24 -18.99 -45.12
CA LYS A 80 31.36 -19.04 -46.06
C LYS A 80 31.03 -19.99 -47.21
N ASN A 81 31.13 -19.49 -48.45
CA ASN A 81 31.08 -20.33 -49.63
C ASN A 81 32.38 -21.15 -49.73
N LYS A 82 32.27 -22.41 -50.13
CA LYS A 82 33.42 -23.28 -50.37
C LYS A 82 34.27 -22.78 -51.53
#